data_AF-A0A9W9ZHH7-F1
#
_entry.id   AF-A0A9W9ZHH7-F1
#
_cell.length_a   1.000
_cell.length_b   1.000
_cell.length_c   1.000
_cell.angle_alpha   90.00
_cell.angle_beta   90.00
_cell.angle_gamma   90.00
#
_symmetry.space_group_name_H-M   'P 1'
#
loop_
_entity.id
_entity.type
_entity.pdbx_description
1 polymer ?
#
loop_
_entity_poly.entity_id
_entity_poly.type
_entity_poly.pdbx_seq_one_letter_code
_entity_poly.pdbx_strand_id
1 'polypeptide(L)'
;MDQRKRVAETKPRGDGPSGSKRTRTDSCREELCTMYGKNGPSHKKRLVGDGLKQGKDFIQLAGELNVNTATAEVYGIDCLAAGQDLNHQSMAEHLGVTDESFDMIRREIITIEDKKLRTVRDNLDDSYTYNQIRFVLACLIHELEL
;
A
#
# COMPACT_ATOMS: atom_id res chain seq x y z
N MET A 1 -30.29 12.45 67.88
CA MET A 1 -30.99 13.38 66.98
C MET A 1 -29.93 13.98 66.08
N ASP A 2 -29.76 13.42 64.88
CA ASP A 2 -30.33 13.97 63.63
C ASP A 2 -29.42 15.09 63.08
N GLN A 3 -29.09 15.20 61.79
CA GLN A 3 -29.15 14.35 60.61
C GLN A 3 -28.38 15.18 59.55
N ARG A 4 -27.47 14.53 58.81
CA ARG A 4 -27.21 14.68 57.35
C ARG A 4 -26.87 16.06 56.71
N LYS A 5 -26.05 15.90 55.64
CA LYS A 5 -25.86 16.71 54.41
C LYS A 5 -24.62 17.61 54.44
N ARG A 6 -23.77 17.70 53.41
CA ARG A 6 -23.65 17.08 52.07
C ARG A 6 -22.21 17.33 51.62
N VAL A 7 -21.55 16.32 51.07
CA VAL A 7 -20.26 16.47 50.37
C VAL A 7 -20.57 17.04 48.98
N ALA A 8 -19.94 18.15 48.62
CA ALA A 8 -19.97 18.69 47.27
C ALA A 8 -18.59 18.48 46.64
N GLU A 9 -18.40 17.33 46.00
CA GLU A 9 -17.27 17.10 45.10
C GLU A 9 -17.50 17.85 43.80
N THR A 10 -16.73 18.91 43.58
CA THR A 10 -16.59 19.57 42.29
C THR A 10 -15.79 18.66 41.35
N LYS A 11 -16.48 18.06 40.38
CA LYS A 11 -15.86 17.44 39.19
C LYS A 11 -15.16 18.52 38.35
N PRO A 12 -13.89 18.38 37.97
CA PRO A 12 -13.37 19.12 36.83
C PRO A 12 -13.96 18.53 35.55
N ARG A 13 -14.76 19.33 34.85
CA ARG A 13 -15.07 19.15 33.43
C ARG A 13 -13.81 19.54 32.64
N GLY A 14 -13.32 18.62 31.84
CA GLY A 14 -12.24 18.82 30.89
C GLY A 14 -12.41 17.91 29.69
N ASP A 15 -13.57 18.03 29.02
CA ASP A 15 -13.70 17.60 27.63
C ASP A 15 -12.83 18.54 26.79
N GLY A 16 -11.63 18.08 26.45
CA GLY A 16 -10.84 18.60 25.34
C GLY A 16 -10.78 17.50 24.30
N PRO A 17 -11.32 17.69 23.08
CA PRO A 17 -11.22 16.67 22.05
C PRO A 17 -9.74 16.48 21.72
N SER A 18 -9.29 15.22 21.84
CA SER A 18 -8.01 14.75 21.32
C SER A 18 -8.04 14.91 19.80
N GLY A 19 -7.78 16.13 19.33
CA GLY A 19 -7.53 16.45 17.94
C GLY A 19 -6.17 15.90 17.57
N SER A 20 -6.14 14.60 17.28
CA SER A 20 -4.99 13.96 16.65
C SER A 20 -4.73 14.73 15.36
N LYS A 21 -3.66 15.55 15.37
CA LYS A 21 -3.24 16.36 14.23
C LYS A 21 -2.80 15.38 13.15
N ARG A 22 -3.69 15.02 12.22
CA ARG A 22 -3.31 14.30 11.00
C ARG A 22 -2.19 15.10 10.36
N THR A 23 -1.02 14.47 10.22
CA THR A 23 0.09 15.10 9.52
C THR A 23 -0.20 15.07 8.02
N ARG A 24 0.40 16.01 7.27
CA ARG A 24 0.23 16.06 5.80
C ARG A 24 0.67 14.75 5.13
N THR A 25 1.61 14.03 5.75
CA THR A 25 2.10 12.70 5.38
C THR A 25 1.03 11.63 5.54
N ASP A 26 0.26 11.65 6.63
CA ASP A 26 -0.84 10.69 6.85
C ASP A 26 -1.94 10.84 5.79
N SER A 27 -2.25 12.08 5.38
CA SER A 27 -3.24 12.37 4.33
C SER A 27 -2.83 11.82 2.95
N CYS A 28 -1.55 11.97 2.59
CA CYS A 28 -1.04 11.48 1.31
C CYS A 28 -1.09 9.95 1.24
N ARG A 29 -0.73 9.28 2.35
CA ARG A 29 -0.78 7.82 2.46
C ARG A 29 -2.21 7.28 2.38
N GLU A 30 -3.18 7.92 3.02
CA GLU A 30 -4.61 7.53 2.94
C GLU A 30 -5.14 7.60 1.49
N GLU A 31 -4.74 8.62 0.73
CA GLU A 31 -5.11 8.76 -0.69
C GLU A 31 -4.52 7.65 -1.56
N LEU A 32 -3.23 7.33 -1.38
CA LEU A 32 -2.55 6.26 -2.11
C LEU A 32 -3.16 4.88 -1.79
N CYS A 33 -3.48 4.62 -0.51
CA CYS A 33 -4.19 3.40 -0.10
C CYS A 33 -5.59 3.32 -0.73
N THR A 34 -6.30 4.45 -0.83
CA THR A 34 -7.61 4.50 -1.49
C THR A 34 -7.50 4.19 -2.98
N MET A 35 -6.50 4.74 -3.66
CA MET A 35 -6.20 4.48 -5.06
C MET A 35 -5.83 3.01 -5.32
N TYR A 36 -5.07 2.39 -4.41
CA TYR A 36 -4.67 0.99 -4.52
C TYR A 36 -5.87 0.04 -4.36
N GLY A 37 -6.74 0.33 -3.39
CA GLY A 37 -7.89 -0.50 -3.04
C GLY A 37 -7.55 -1.63 -2.07
N LYS A 38 -8.33 -2.72 -2.12
CA LYS A 38 -8.22 -3.81 -1.12
C LYS A 38 -7.05 -4.75 -1.44
N ASN A 39 -6.07 -4.80 -0.54
CA ASN A 39 -4.90 -5.70 -0.60
C ASN A 39 -4.90 -6.80 0.46
N GLY A 40 -6.06 -7.11 1.06
CA GLY A 40 -6.17 -8.01 2.22
C GLY A 40 -5.50 -9.38 2.05
N PRO A 41 -5.06 -9.99 3.18
CA PRO A 41 -4.26 -11.21 3.16
C PRO A 41 -5.08 -12.40 2.62
N SER A 42 -4.41 -13.27 1.89
CA SER A 42 -4.95 -14.57 1.48
C SER A 42 -3.87 -15.64 1.62
N HIS A 43 -4.26 -16.92 1.70
CA HIS A 43 -3.30 -18.02 1.82
C HIS A 43 -2.32 -18.04 0.64
N LYS A 44 -2.81 -17.85 -0.59
CA LYS A 44 -1.95 -17.79 -1.79
C LYS A 44 -1.01 -16.60 -1.79
N LYS A 45 -1.45 -15.42 -1.33
CA LYS A 45 -0.59 -14.24 -1.19
C LYS A 45 0.55 -14.49 -0.21
N ARG A 46 0.25 -15.12 0.95
CA ARG A 46 1.28 -15.49 1.92
C ARG A 46 2.31 -16.43 1.32
N LEU A 47 1.89 -17.44 0.56
CA LEU A 47 2.81 -18.36 -0.13
C LEU A 47 3.71 -17.62 -1.14
N VAL A 48 3.16 -16.66 -1.89
CA VAL A 48 3.98 -15.81 -2.79
C VAL A 48 4.97 -14.97 -2.00
N GLY A 49 4.53 -14.26 -0.95
CA GLY A 49 5.41 -13.44 -0.12
C GLY A 49 6.55 -14.24 0.53
N ASP A 50 6.24 -15.43 1.06
CA ASP A 50 7.24 -16.33 1.66
C ASP A 50 8.20 -16.89 0.60
N GLY A 51 7.72 -17.14 -0.61
CA GLY A 51 8.53 -17.59 -1.73
C GLY A 51 9.47 -16.51 -2.28
N LEU A 52 9.00 -15.26 -2.38
CA LEU A 52 9.83 -14.11 -2.75
C LEU A 52 10.96 -13.90 -1.72
N LYS A 53 10.67 -14.06 -0.42
CA LYS A 53 11.70 -14.02 0.65
C LYS A 53 12.75 -15.12 0.52
N GLN A 54 12.42 -16.23 -0.13
CA GLN A 54 13.34 -17.32 -0.43
C GLN A 54 14.08 -17.13 -1.76
N GLY A 55 13.87 -16.01 -2.46
CA GLY A 55 14.52 -15.70 -3.75
C GLY A 55 13.90 -16.40 -4.95
N LYS A 56 12.65 -16.88 -4.84
CA LYS A 56 11.91 -17.41 -6.00
C LYS A 56 11.38 -16.27 -6.86
N ASP A 57 11.39 -16.46 -8.18
CA ASP A 57 10.76 -15.52 -9.12
C ASP A 57 9.24 -15.78 -9.28
N PHE A 58 8.54 -14.85 -9.94
CA PHE A 58 7.09 -14.97 -10.15
C PHE A 58 6.68 -16.13 -11.06
N ILE A 59 7.56 -16.59 -11.97
CA ILE A 59 7.27 -17.70 -12.88
C ILE A 59 7.24 -19.02 -12.09
N GLN A 60 8.21 -19.23 -11.21
CA GLN A 60 8.27 -20.37 -10.31
C GLN A 60 7.05 -20.41 -9.38
N LEU A 61 6.72 -19.27 -8.76
CA LEU A 61 5.57 -19.15 -7.86
C LEU A 61 4.24 -19.36 -8.57
N ALA A 62 4.11 -18.88 -9.80
CA ALA A 62 2.94 -19.11 -10.63
C ALA A 62 2.73 -20.60 -10.93
N GLY A 63 3.83 -21.31 -11.26
CA GLY A 63 3.82 -22.75 -11.46
C GLY A 63 3.41 -23.54 -10.20
N GLU A 64 4.00 -23.21 -9.05
CA GLU A 64 3.69 -23.87 -7.77
C GLU A 64 2.23 -23.67 -7.33
N LEU A 65 1.67 -22.48 -7.59
CA LEU A 65 0.32 -22.12 -7.17
C LEU A 65 -0.75 -22.43 -8.23
N ASN A 66 -0.35 -22.94 -9.39
CA ASN A 66 -1.18 -23.15 -10.58
C ASN A 66 -2.01 -21.90 -10.93
N VAL A 67 -1.32 -20.77 -11.07
CA VAL A 67 -1.90 -19.47 -11.48
C VAL A 67 -1.08 -18.88 -12.63
N ASN A 68 -1.60 -17.85 -13.28
CA ASN A 68 -0.82 -17.10 -14.26
C ASN A 68 0.24 -16.23 -13.56
N THR A 69 1.39 -16.00 -14.21
CA THR A 69 2.48 -15.13 -13.74
C THR A 69 1.97 -13.75 -13.33
N ALA A 70 1.12 -13.12 -14.15
CA ALA A 70 0.51 -11.83 -13.84
C ALA A 70 -0.32 -11.85 -12.53
N THR A 71 -0.87 -13.00 -12.14
CA THR A 71 -1.58 -13.16 -10.86
C THR A 71 -0.62 -13.34 -9.70
N ALA A 72 0.48 -14.07 -9.89
CA ALA A 72 1.54 -14.20 -8.89
C ALA A 72 2.20 -12.84 -8.61
N GLU A 73 2.44 -12.03 -9.64
CA GLU A 73 2.90 -10.63 -9.51
C GLU A 73 1.97 -9.81 -8.62
N VAL A 74 0.65 -9.82 -8.91
CA VAL A 74 -0.34 -9.12 -8.08
C VAL A 74 -0.31 -9.58 -6.64
N TYR A 75 -0.14 -10.88 -6.39
CA TYR A 75 -0.03 -11.39 -5.02
C TYR A 75 1.21 -10.88 -4.29
N GLY A 76 2.35 -10.78 -4.98
CA GLY A 76 3.57 -10.20 -4.42
C GLY A 76 3.42 -8.71 -4.14
N ILE A 77 2.87 -7.96 -5.09
CA ILE A 77 2.61 -6.52 -4.95
C ILE A 77 1.63 -6.25 -3.81
N ASP A 78 0.57 -7.05 -3.67
CA ASP A 78 -0.38 -6.94 -2.56
C ASP A 78 0.29 -7.18 -1.20
N CYS A 79 1.26 -8.10 -1.14
CA CYS A 79 2.05 -8.34 0.07
C CYS A 79 2.93 -7.13 0.41
N LEU A 80 3.60 -6.55 -0.59
CA LEU A 80 4.39 -5.34 -0.43
C LEU A 80 3.50 -4.17 0.04
N ALA A 81 2.37 -3.94 -0.62
CA ALA A 81 1.40 -2.91 -0.25
C ALA A 81 0.82 -3.13 1.16
N ALA A 82 0.70 -4.38 1.62
CA ALA A 82 0.28 -4.72 2.97
C ALA A 82 1.38 -4.50 4.04
N GLY A 83 2.57 -4.03 3.64
CA GLY A 83 3.69 -3.76 4.54
C GLY A 83 4.50 -5.00 4.91
N GLN A 84 4.45 -6.07 4.10
CA GLN A 84 5.38 -7.16 4.26
C GLN A 84 6.78 -6.74 3.85
N ASP A 85 7.76 -7.14 4.64
CA ASP A 85 9.18 -6.96 4.35
C ASP A 85 9.60 -7.85 3.16
N LEU A 86 9.50 -7.29 1.96
CA LEU A 86 9.88 -7.91 0.70
C LEU A 86 10.96 -7.05 0.03
N ASN A 87 11.87 -7.69 -0.70
CA ASN A 87 12.89 -6.98 -1.46
C ASN A 87 12.24 -6.33 -2.70
N HIS A 88 11.88 -5.06 -2.58
CA HIS A 88 11.26 -4.29 -3.65
C HIS A 88 12.18 -4.10 -4.87
N GLN A 89 13.50 -4.05 -4.71
CA GLN A 89 14.44 -3.99 -5.83
C GLN A 89 14.39 -5.25 -6.69
N SER A 90 14.44 -6.43 -6.05
CA SER A 90 14.29 -7.72 -6.76
C SER A 90 12.91 -7.84 -7.42
N MET A 91 11.84 -7.37 -6.77
CA MET A 91 10.52 -7.33 -7.38
C MET A 91 10.49 -6.41 -8.61
N ALA A 92 11.16 -5.26 -8.56
CA ALA A 92 11.24 -4.33 -9.69
C ALA A 92 11.94 -4.96 -10.89
N GLU A 93 13.06 -5.65 -10.67
CA GLU A 93 13.76 -6.41 -11.70
C GLU A 93 12.84 -7.46 -12.35
N HIS A 94 12.12 -8.23 -11.53
CA HIS A 94 11.19 -9.24 -12.05
C HIS A 94 9.99 -8.66 -12.80
N LEU A 95 9.55 -7.45 -12.44
CA LEU A 95 8.46 -6.72 -13.10
C LEU A 95 8.94 -5.87 -14.29
N GLY A 96 10.24 -5.83 -14.56
CA GLY A 96 10.84 -4.97 -15.58
C GLY A 96 10.61 -3.48 -15.31
N VAL A 97 10.65 -3.06 -14.04
CA VAL A 97 10.57 -1.66 -13.63
C VAL A 97 11.98 -1.13 -13.41
N THR A 98 12.42 -0.25 -14.30
CA THR A 98 13.67 0.52 -14.19
C THR A 98 13.44 1.81 -13.39
N ASP A 99 14.51 2.45 -12.90
CA ASP A 99 14.45 3.76 -12.22
C ASP A 99 13.70 4.81 -13.07
N GLU A 100 13.94 4.83 -14.37
CA GLU A 100 13.29 5.75 -15.30
C GLU A 100 11.77 5.51 -15.36
N SER A 101 11.37 4.24 -15.51
CA SER A 101 9.95 3.87 -15.51
C SER A 101 9.28 4.12 -14.15
N PHE A 102 10.01 3.88 -13.06
CA PHE A 102 9.54 4.14 -11.70
C PHE A 102 9.24 5.63 -11.53
N ASP A 103 10.17 6.49 -11.93
CA ASP A 103 10.01 7.94 -11.84
C ASP A 103 8.87 8.46 -12.71
N MET A 104 8.74 7.96 -13.94
CA MET A 104 7.64 8.33 -14.84
C MET A 104 6.27 7.97 -14.21
N ILE A 105 6.10 6.72 -13.77
CA ILE A 105 4.86 6.25 -13.16
C ILE A 105 4.58 7.03 -11.85
N ARG A 106 5.61 7.24 -11.03
CA ARG A 106 5.51 8.00 -9.77
C ARG A 106 4.98 9.41 -10.01
N ARG A 107 5.57 10.15 -10.96
CA ARG A 107 5.16 11.52 -11.31
C ARG A 107 3.71 11.56 -11.76
N GLU A 108 3.28 10.57 -12.52
CA GLU A 108 1.89 10.49 -12.96
C GLU A 108 0.93 10.22 -11.80
N ILE A 109 1.22 9.23 -10.95
CA ILE A 109 0.40 8.89 -9.77
C ILE A 109 0.17 10.11 -8.86
N ILE A 110 1.21 10.90 -8.61
CA ILE A 110 1.12 12.07 -7.72
C ILE A 110 0.35 13.24 -8.37
N THR A 111 0.33 13.33 -9.70
CA THR A 111 -0.25 14.46 -10.43
C THR A 111 -1.74 14.28 -10.68
N ILE A 112 -2.21 13.03 -10.86
CA ILE A 112 -3.63 12.79 -11.16
C ILE A 112 -4.55 13.15 -9.99
N GLU A 113 -5.66 13.82 -10.31
CA GLU A 113 -6.66 14.27 -9.32
C GLU A 113 -7.68 13.19 -8.97
N ASP A 114 -8.08 12.35 -9.95
CA ASP A 114 -9.18 11.40 -9.80
C ASP A 114 -8.80 10.09 -9.09
N LYS A 115 -7.51 9.92 -8.81
CA LYS A 115 -6.91 8.79 -8.10
C LYS A 115 -7.28 7.43 -8.69
N LYS A 116 -7.36 7.33 -10.03
CA LYS A 116 -7.63 6.07 -10.73
C LYS A 116 -6.40 5.54 -11.47
N LEU A 117 -6.10 4.26 -11.27
CA LEU A 117 -5.03 3.56 -12.00
C LEU A 117 -5.22 3.57 -13.52
N ARG A 118 -6.48 3.59 -13.98
CA ARG A 118 -6.79 3.71 -15.40
C ARG A 118 -6.28 5.03 -15.97
N THR A 119 -6.54 6.14 -15.28
CA THR A 119 -6.11 7.48 -15.70
C THR A 119 -4.59 7.58 -15.78
N VAL A 120 -3.85 7.02 -14.81
CA VAL A 120 -2.38 6.92 -14.87
C VAL A 120 -1.94 6.17 -16.13
N ARG A 121 -2.56 5.02 -16.40
CA ARG A 121 -2.19 4.18 -17.55
C ARG A 121 -2.49 4.88 -18.88
N ASP A 122 -3.66 5.51 -18.98
CA ASP A 122 -4.10 6.24 -20.17
C ASP A 122 -3.17 7.45 -20.45
N ASN A 123 -2.74 8.18 -19.41
CA ASN A 123 -1.81 9.31 -19.54
C ASN A 123 -0.36 8.90 -19.89
N LEU A 124 0.00 7.64 -19.64
CA LEU A 124 1.29 7.05 -20.02
C LEU A 124 1.21 6.28 -21.34
N ASP A 125 0.19 6.54 -22.16
CA ASP A 125 -0.03 5.95 -23.49
C ASP A 125 0.05 4.41 -23.50
N ASP A 126 -0.49 3.75 -22.47
CA ASP A 126 -0.44 2.29 -22.32
C ASP A 126 0.98 1.68 -22.28
N SER A 127 2.02 2.50 -22.10
CA SER A 127 3.43 2.05 -22.10
C SER A 127 3.76 1.12 -20.93
N TYR A 128 2.95 1.15 -19.87
CA TYR A 128 3.14 0.37 -18.65
C TYR A 128 1.96 -0.53 -18.34
N THR A 129 2.27 -1.72 -17.84
CA THR A 129 1.25 -2.65 -17.37
C THR A 129 0.62 -2.17 -16.06
N TYR A 130 -0.61 -2.62 -15.78
CA TYR A 130 -1.24 -2.35 -14.50
C TYR A 130 -0.43 -2.88 -13.31
N ASN A 131 0.32 -3.97 -13.48
CA ASN A 131 1.13 -4.54 -12.41
C ASN A 131 2.35 -3.65 -12.09
N GLN A 132 3.01 -3.09 -13.12
CA GLN A 132 4.06 -2.09 -12.92
C GLN A 132 3.52 -0.85 -12.20
N ILE A 133 2.35 -0.32 -12.61
CA ILE A 133 1.74 0.84 -11.94
C ILE A 133 1.39 0.52 -10.48
N ARG A 134 0.81 -0.66 -10.23
CA ARG A 134 0.48 -1.11 -8.86
C ARG A 134 1.71 -1.29 -7.99
N PHE A 135 2.81 -1.78 -8.57
CA PHE A 135 4.08 -1.91 -7.86
C PHE A 135 4.62 -0.55 -7.41
N VAL A 136 4.68 0.42 -8.33
CA VAL A 136 5.11 1.79 -7.97
C VAL A 136 4.19 2.38 -6.91
N LEU A 137 2.87 2.20 -7.04
CA LEU A 137 1.92 2.65 -6.02
C LEU A 137 2.18 1.98 -4.65
N ALA A 138 2.48 0.68 -4.62
CA ALA A 138 2.82 -0.03 -3.39
C ALA A 138 4.10 0.52 -2.75
N CYS A 139 5.12 0.85 -3.55
CA CYS A 139 6.33 1.52 -3.08
C CYS A 139 6.01 2.89 -2.47
N LEU A 140 5.19 3.71 -3.13
CA LEU A 140 4.81 5.04 -2.64
C LEU A 140 4.03 4.98 -1.31
N ILE A 141 3.18 3.96 -1.09
CA ILE A 141 2.47 3.77 0.18
C ILE A 141 3.43 3.58 1.37
N HIS A 142 4.61 3.04 1.12
CA HIS A 142 5.63 2.75 2.13
C HIS A 142 6.91 3.58 1.96
N GLU A 143 6.85 4.66 1.17
CA GLU A 143 7.97 5.59 0.94
C GLU A 143 9.26 4.89 0.46
N LEU A 144 9.11 3.85 -0.37
CA LEU A 144 10.23 3.10 -0.97
C LEU A 144 10.67 3.77 -2.28
N GLU A 145 11.99 3.82 -2.49
CA GLU A 145 12.64 4.25 -3.73
C GLU A 145 13.25 3.03 -4.44
N LEU A 146 13.62 3.20 -5.72
CA LEU A 146 14.33 2.16 -6.47
C LEU A 146 15.84 2.40 -6.41
#